data_AF-A0A948ETU4-F1
#
_entry.id   AF-A0A948ETU4-F1
#
_cell.length_a   1.000
_cell.length_b   1.000
_cell.length_c   1.000
_cell.angle_alpha   90.00
_cell.angle_beta   90.00
_cell.angle_gamma   90.00
#
_symmetry.space_group_name_H-M   'P 1'
#
loop_
_entity.id
_entity.type
_entity.pdbx_description
1 polymer ?
#
loop_
_entity_poly.entity_id
_entity_poly.type
_entity_poly.pdbx_seq_one_letter_code
_entity_poly.pdbx_strand_id
1 'polypeptide(L)'
;MFSASKAHADVTCYGKFPNYVTDVCWSCAFPIKVFGNVALISQSQEDTPNPSTKVCNCGDKVGTTISFLEAARMADVTRTPYCFVGLGGVKIDAG
;
A
#
# COMPACT_ATOMS: atom_id res chain seq x y z
N MET A 1 21.12 13.80 37.79
CA MET A 1 21.55 14.34 36.49
C MET A 1 21.08 13.37 35.42
N PHE A 2 19.91 13.62 34.82
CA PHE A 2 19.39 12.77 33.76
C PHE A 2 19.96 13.27 32.43
N SER A 3 20.86 12.48 31.83
CA SER A 3 21.45 12.79 30.53
C SER A 3 20.44 12.46 29.44
N ALA A 4 20.01 13.47 28.69
CA ALA A 4 19.16 13.27 27.52
C ALA A 4 20.02 12.69 26.39
N SER A 5 19.72 11.46 25.95
CA SER A 5 20.34 10.88 24.77
C SER A 5 19.95 11.69 23.55
N LYS A 6 20.93 12.25 22.83
CA LYS A 6 20.69 12.90 21.53
C LYS A 6 20.12 11.85 20.58
N ALA A 7 18.95 12.13 20.00
CA ALA A 7 18.49 11.41 18.82
C ALA A 7 19.57 11.56 17.74
N HIS A 8 20.24 10.46 17.39
CA HIS A 8 21.15 10.43 16.25
C HIS A 8 20.27 10.59 15.00
N ALA A 9 20.18 11.81 14.48
CA ALA A 9 19.79 12.03 13.10
C ALA A 9 20.88 11.38 12.24
N ASP A 10 20.69 10.10 11.91
CA ASP A 10 21.53 9.39 10.97
C ASP A 10 21.33 10.03 9.60
N VAL A 11 22.37 10.69 9.08
CA VAL A 11 22.36 11.39 7.79
C VAL A 11 21.93 10.47 6.65
N THR A 12 22.02 9.15 6.85
CA THR A 12 21.68 8.14 5.86
C THR A 12 20.26 7.55 6.00
N CYS A 13 19.56 7.79 7.11
CA CYS A 13 18.20 7.30 7.34
C CYS A 13 17.17 8.42 7.13
N TYR A 14 16.84 8.67 5.86
CA TYR A 14 15.82 9.65 5.47
C TYR A 14 14.50 8.92 5.18
N GLY A 15 13.40 9.47 5.70
CA GLY A 15 12.06 8.99 5.43
C GLY A 15 11.00 10.00 5.83
N LYS A 16 9.80 9.84 5.28
CA LYS A 16 8.62 10.64 5.61
C LYS A 16 7.44 9.69 5.75
N PHE A 17 6.64 9.86 6.79
CA PHE A 17 5.37 9.15 6.89
C PHE A 17 4.45 9.60 5.75
N PRO A 18 3.94 8.68 4.91
CA PRO A 18 3.20 9.03 3.71
C PRO A 18 1.88 9.71 4.07
N ASN A 19 1.54 10.77 3.33
CA ASN A 19 0.20 11.32 3.37
C ASN A 19 -0.69 10.53 2.41
N TYR A 20 -1.66 9.78 2.94
CA TYR A 20 -2.51 8.91 2.13
C TYR A 20 -3.42 9.63 1.13
N VAL A 21 -3.61 10.95 1.26
CA VAL A 21 -4.40 11.72 0.30
C VAL A 21 -3.54 12.16 -0.89
N THR A 22 -2.32 12.64 -0.63
CA THR A 22 -1.47 13.27 -1.66
C THR A 22 -0.39 12.37 -2.22
N ASP A 23 0.13 11.45 -1.42
CA ASP A 23 1.28 10.61 -1.76
C ASP A 23 0.85 9.25 -2.35
N VAL A 24 -0.46 8.95 -2.32
CA VAL A 24 -1.06 7.76 -2.95
C VAL A 24 -1.47 8.10 -4.38
N CYS A 25 -1.05 7.25 -5.32
CA CYS A 25 -1.54 7.29 -6.69
C CYS A 25 -2.97 6.72 -6.75
N TRP A 26 -3.98 7.57 -6.62
CA TRP A 26 -5.38 7.13 -6.73
C TRP A 26 -5.76 6.64 -8.13
N SER A 27 -5.10 7.14 -9.17
CA SER A 27 -5.26 6.61 -10.52
C SER A 27 -4.74 5.17 -10.64
N CYS A 28 -3.82 4.75 -9.78
CA CYS A 28 -3.26 3.40 -9.77
C CYS A 28 -4.19 2.35 -9.13
N ALA A 29 -5.31 2.76 -8.52
CA ALA A 29 -6.33 1.83 -8.05
C ALA A 29 -7.19 1.25 -9.19
N PHE A 30 -7.11 1.87 -10.37
CA PHE A 30 -7.81 1.41 -11.57
C PHE A 30 -7.00 0.31 -12.29
N PRO A 31 -7.66 -0.55 -13.09
CA PRO A 31 -9.08 -0.54 -13.41
C PRO A 31 -9.97 -1.11 -12.28
N ILE A 32 -11.10 -0.45 -12.03
CA ILE A 32 -12.16 -1.00 -11.18
C ILE A 32 -13.12 -1.77 -12.08
N LYS A 33 -13.24 -3.07 -11.83
CA LYS A 33 -14.13 -3.98 -12.55
C LYS A 33 -15.14 -4.64 -11.63
N VAL A 34 -16.31 -4.91 -12.17
CA VAL A 34 -17.40 -5.64 -11.51
C VAL A 34 -17.85 -6.80 -12.40
N PHE A 35 -18.57 -7.76 -11.83
CA PHE A 35 -19.03 -8.95 -12.55
C PHE A 35 -17.89 -9.64 -13.32
N GLY A 36 -16.74 -9.77 -12.64
CA GLY A 36 -15.52 -10.39 -13.14
C GLY A 36 -14.66 -9.50 -14.02
N ASN A 37 -15.17 -9.03 -15.16
CA ASN A 37 -14.35 -8.30 -16.14
C ASN A 37 -15.06 -7.09 -16.79
N VAL A 38 -16.17 -6.63 -16.20
CA VAL A 38 -16.85 -5.43 -16.68
C VAL A 38 -16.16 -4.22 -16.05
N ALA A 39 -15.36 -3.50 -16.84
CA ALA A 39 -14.70 -2.28 -16.38
C ALA A 39 -15.73 -1.16 -16.19
N LEU A 40 -15.86 -0.65 -14.97
CA LEU A 40 -16.64 0.56 -14.69
C LEU A 40 -15.80 1.79 -15.04
N ILE A 41 -14.55 1.79 -14.60
CA ILE A 41 -13.59 2.87 -14.80
C ILE A 41 -12.22 2.22 -14.99
N SER A 42 -11.60 2.41 -16.15
CA SER A 42 -10.30 1.79 -16.46
C SER A 42 -9.10 2.73 -16.32
N GLN A 43 -9.29 4.03 -16.53
CA GLN A 43 -8.22 5.06 -16.57
C GLN A 43 -6.94 4.62 -17.32
N SER A 44 -7.08 3.76 -18.33
CA SER A 44 -5.98 3.21 -19.13
C SER A 44 -4.83 2.55 -18.33
N GLN A 45 -5.13 2.03 -17.13
CA GLN A 45 -4.15 1.31 -16.30
C GLN A 45 -4.01 -0.15 -16.74
N GLU A 46 -2.83 -0.74 -16.50
CA GLU A 46 -2.62 -2.17 -16.70
C GLU A 46 -3.44 -3.02 -15.72
N ASP A 47 -3.81 -4.23 -16.17
CA ASP A 47 -4.63 -5.14 -15.39
C ASP A 47 -4.04 -6.55 -15.37
N THR A 48 -4.22 -7.23 -14.25
CA THR A 48 -3.90 -8.66 -14.11
C THR A 48 -5.10 -9.52 -14.52
N PRO A 49 -4.89 -10.81 -14.85
CA PRO A 49 -5.99 -11.70 -15.18
C PRO A 49 -7.05 -11.73 -14.08
N ASN A 50 -8.28 -11.33 -14.42
CA ASN A 50 -9.40 -11.30 -13.50
C ASN A 50 -10.26 -12.57 -13.62
N PRO A 51 -10.85 -13.05 -12.50
CA PRO A 51 -11.77 -14.18 -12.53
C PRO A 51 -13.01 -13.86 -13.39
N SER A 52 -13.44 -14.83 -14.21
CA SER A 52 -14.61 -14.68 -15.10
C SER A 52 -15.96 -14.80 -14.38
N THR A 53 -15.95 -15.24 -13.13
CA THR A 53 -17.14 -15.44 -12.30
C THR A 53 -17.83 -14.12 -12.00
N LYS A 54 -19.07 -13.95 -12.46
CA LYS A 54 -19.85 -12.71 -12.28
C LYS A 54 -20.53 -12.62 -10.91
N VAL A 55 -21.04 -13.76 -10.46
CA VAL A 55 -21.81 -13.93 -9.23
C VAL A 55 -21.20 -15.07 -8.44
N CYS A 56 -20.97 -14.86 -7.16
CA CYS A 56 -20.42 -15.85 -6.24
C CYS A 56 -21.43 -16.14 -5.12
N ASN A 57 -21.50 -17.40 -4.68
CA ASN A 57 -22.29 -17.80 -3.52
C ASN A 57 -21.36 -17.89 -2.31
N CYS A 58 -21.64 -17.08 -1.29
CA CYS A 58 -20.95 -17.08 -0.01
C CYS A 58 -21.90 -17.60 1.08
N GLY A 59 -22.17 -18.91 1.05
CA GLY A 59 -23.19 -19.54 1.89
C GLY A 59 -24.60 -19.07 1.49
N ASP A 60 -25.37 -18.54 2.43
CA ASP A 60 -26.72 -18.02 2.19
C ASP A 60 -26.75 -16.64 1.52
N LYS A 61 -25.58 -16.07 1.19
CA LYS A 61 -25.45 -14.74 0.56
C LYS A 61 -24.99 -14.86 -0.88
N VAL A 62 -25.68 -14.14 -1.76
CA VAL A 62 -25.28 -13.95 -3.16
C VAL A 62 -24.44 -12.68 -3.27
N GLY A 63 -23.22 -12.80 -3.77
CA GLY A 63 -22.28 -11.70 -3.99
C GLY A 63 -21.93 -11.53 -5.46
N THR A 64 -21.25 -10.43 -5.79
CA THR A 64 -20.64 -10.22 -7.10
C THR A 64 -19.14 -10.03 -6.96
N THR A 65 -18.39 -10.46 -7.97
CA THR A 65 -16.95 -10.30 -8.00
C THR A 65 -16.60 -8.87 -8.39
N ILE A 66 -15.86 -8.20 -7.51
CA ILE A 66 -15.24 -6.90 -7.75
C ILE A 66 -13.73 -7.05 -7.80
N SER A 67 -13.07 -6.32 -8.68
CA SER A 67 -11.60 -6.27 -8.75
C SER A 67 -11.10 -4.86 -8.95
N PHE A 68 -10.01 -4.54 -8.26
CA PHE A 68 -9.31 -3.27 -8.29
C PHE A 68 -7.90 -3.47 -7.69
N LEU A 69 -6.96 -2.56 -7.97
CA LEU A 69 -5.65 -2.60 -7.34
C LEU A 69 -5.73 -2.03 -5.92
N GLU A 70 -5.70 -2.91 -4.92
CA GLU A 70 -5.71 -2.53 -3.52
C GLU A 70 -4.30 -2.34 -2.96
N ALA A 71 -4.06 -1.19 -2.33
CA ALA A 71 -2.85 -0.94 -1.55
C ALA A 71 -2.93 -1.60 -0.15
N ALA A 72 -3.15 -2.93 -0.11
CA ALA A 72 -3.39 -3.68 1.12
C ALA A 72 -2.15 -3.82 2.02
N ARG A 73 -0.95 -3.58 1.47
CA ARG A 73 0.33 -3.74 2.17
C ARG A 73 1.32 -2.67 1.75
N MET A 74 2.08 -2.18 2.71
CA MET A 74 3.19 -1.26 2.53
C MET A 74 4.48 -1.98 2.92
N ALA A 75 5.53 -1.82 2.11
CA ALA A 75 6.85 -2.38 2.39
C ALA A 75 7.89 -1.27 2.31
N ASP A 76 8.69 -1.13 3.37
CA ASP A 76 9.79 -0.18 3.42
C ASP A 76 11.05 -0.82 2.85
N VAL A 77 11.57 -0.27 1.75
CA VAL A 77 12.80 -0.74 1.10
C VAL A 77 13.88 0.32 1.25
N THR A 78 14.91 0.02 2.04
CA THR A 78 16.03 0.93 2.32
C THR A 78 17.36 0.20 2.20
N ARG A 79 18.44 0.96 1.95
CA ARG A 79 19.82 0.45 1.98
C ARG A 79 20.44 0.51 3.37
N THR A 80 19.89 1.32 4.26
CA THR A 80 20.39 1.48 5.63
C THR A 80 19.72 0.43 6.52
N PRO A 81 20.47 -0.47 7.16
CA PRO A 81 19.88 -1.50 8.02
C PRO A 81 19.12 -0.85 9.18
N TYR A 82 17.98 -1.45 9.54
CA TYR A 82 17.09 -1.00 10.62
C TYR A 82 16.55 0.42 10.49
N CYS A 83 16.59 1.00 9.29
CA CYS A 83 15.99 2.30 9.00
C CYS A 83 14.56 2.11 8.47
N PHE A 84 13.58 2.65 9.19
CA PHE A 84 12.17 2.59 8.82
C PHE A 84 11.75 3.89 8.14
N VAL A 85 11.88 3.90 6.82
CA VAL A 85 11.63 5.09 5.99
C VAL A 85 10.15 5.50 6.00
N GLY A 86 9.23 4.54 6.08
CA GLY A 86 7.78 4.77 6.16
C GLY A 86 7.35 5.32 7.52
N LEU A 87 8.16 5.13 8.57
CA LEU A 87 7.93 5.73 9.90
C LEU A 87 8.59 7.10 10.07
N GLY A 88 8.98 7.75 8.98
CA GLY A 88 9.64 9.06 9.04
C GLY A 88 11.15 8.98 9.24
N GLY A 89 11.79 7.87 8.85
CA GLY A 89 13.25 7.72 8.96
C GLY A 89 13.71 7.38 10.37
N VAL A 90 12.91 6.62 11.13
CA VAL A 90 13.30 6.16 12.46
C VAL A 90 14.27 5.00 12.32
N LYS A 91 15.45 5.10 12.96
CA LYS A 91 16.37 3.98 13.10
C LYS A 91 16.15 3.28 14.43
N ILE A 92 15.89 1.97 14.38
CA ILE A 92 15.77 1.14 15.58
C ILE A 92 17.11 0.44 15.81
N ASP A 93 17.57 0.45 17.06
CA ASP A 93 18.74 -0.32 17.45
C ASP A 93 18.31 -1.77 17.69
N ALA A 94 18.90 -2.70 16.93
CA ALA A 94 18.54 -4.12 16.99
C ALA A 94 19.41 -4.93 17.95
N GLY A 95 20.25 -4.27 18.77
CA GLY A 95 21.16 -4.90 19.72
C GLY A 95 22.63 -4.80 19.33
#